data_AF-A0A016U8W9-F1
#
_entry.id   AF-A0A016U8W9-F1
#
_cell.length_a   1.000
_cell.length_b   1.000
_cell.length_c   1.000
_cell.angle_alpha   90.00
_cell.angle_beta   90.00
_cell.angle_gamma   90.00
#
_symmetry.space_group_name_H-M   'P 1'
#
loop_
_entity.id
_entity.type
_entity.pdbx_description
1 polymer ?
#
loop_
_entity_poly.entity_id
_entity_poly.type
_entity_poly.pdbx_seq_one_letter_code
_entity_poly.pdbx_strand_id
1 'polypeptide(L)'
;MASSVDRSFCASRCSERGVCYSAAGDYFCVCYDVAADPSDCSPVTTTTIPSACKETNSFWLLWMVLVLVGAALFALLYVVAWRAVRYWRRHRFAIVRVDEEECSRAVPKAPPLEPEEVAVD
;
A
#
# COMPACT_ATOMS: atom_id res chain seq x y z
N MET A 1 43.34 -9.87 9.95
CA MET A 1 44.14 -10.97 9.35
C MET A 1 43.35 -12.24 9.57
N ALA A 2 43.07 -13.01 8.52
CA ALA A 2 42.36 -14.28 8.65
C ALA A 2 43.37 -15.43 8.56
N SER A 3 43.29 -16.39 9.48
CA SER A 3 44.13 -17.60 9.48
C SER A 3 43.26 -18.83 9.39
N SER A 4 43.69 -19.81 8.59
CA SER A 4 43.05 -21.13 8.58
C SER A 4 43.36 -21.85 9.89
N VAL A 5 42.33 -22.43 10.51
CA VAL A 5 42.44 -23.22 11.74
C VAL A 5 41.91 -24.62 11.51
N ASP A 6 42.08 -25.50 12.51
CA ASP A 6 41.49 -26.83 12.43
C ASP A 6 39.96 -26.75 12.32
N ARG A 7 39.36 -27.70 11.60
CA ARG A 7 37.92 -27.69 11.31
C ARG A 7 37.08 -27.85 12.57
N SER A 8 37.63 -28.40 13.64
CA SER A 8 36.95 -28.56 14.93
C SER A 8 36.50 -27.26 15.59
N PHE A 9 37.08 -26.12 15.19
CA PHE A 9 36.71 -24.80 15.73
C PHE A 9 35.47 -24.20 15.06
N CYS A 10 35.14 -24.64 13.83
CA CYS A 10 33.94 -24.21 13.14
C CYS A 10 32.76 -25.12 13.43
N ALA A 11 31.56 -24.55 13.36
CA ALA A 11 30.32 -25.32 13.41
C ALA A 11 30.34 -26.43 12.35
N SER A 12 29.77 -27.59 12.71
CA SER A 12 29.67 -28.80 11.88
C SER A 12 30.97 -29.29 11.21
N ARG A 13 32.15 -28.78 11.62
CA ARG A 13 33.43 -28.98 10.92
C ARG A 13 33.37 -28.57 9.45
N CYS A 14 32.57 -27.55 9.14
CA CYS A 14 32.23 -27.12 7.77
C CYS A 14 31.76 -28.30 6.89
N SER A 15 31.00 -29.24 7.47
CA SER A 15 30.52 -30.47 6.82
C SER A 15 31.60 -31.28 6.09
N GLU A 16 32.88 -31.13 6.50
CA GLU A 16 34.05 -31.67 5.80
C GLU A 16 34.19 -31.22 4.33
N ARG A 17 33.45 -30.18 3.93
CA ARG A 17 33.38 -29.62 2.56
C ARG A 17 33.90 -28.19 2.47
N GLY A 18 34.67 -27.78 3.46
CA GLY A 18 35.26 -26.45 3.51
C GLY A 18 36.49 -26.33 4.39
N VAL A 19 36.96 -25.10 4.50
CA VAL A 19 38.08 -24.68 5.35
C VAL A 19 37.56 -23.73 6.42
N CYS A 20 37.97 -23.96 7.67
CA CYS A 20 37.63 -23.08 8.79
C CYS A 20 38.65 -21.94 8.89
N TYR A 21 38.16 -20.71 8.94
CA TYR A 21 38.98 -19.51 9.13
C TYR A 21 38.61 -18.80 10.42
N SER A 22 39.62 -18.27 11.11
CA SER A 22 39.45 -17.37 12.25
C SER A 22 39.78 -15.94 11.82
N ALA A 23 38.85 -15.00 12.02
CA ALA A 23 39.10 -13.57 11.85
C ALA A 23 38.41 -12.79 12.97
N ALA A 24 39.14 -11.83 13.57
CA ALA A 24 38.61 -10.93 14.60
C ALA A 24 37.97 -11.61 15.83
N GLY A 25 38.29 -12.89 16.10
CA GLY A 25 37.73 -13.66 17.21
C GLY A 25 36.56 -14.57 16.81
N ASP A 26 36.06 -14.43 15.58
CA ASP A 26 34.99 -15.26 15.04
C ASP A 26 35.54 -16.34 14.10
N TYR A 27 34.81 -17.46 14.02
CA TYR A 27 35.10 -18.59 13.14
C TYR A 27 34.06 -18.67 12.04
N PHE A 28 34.50 -18.80 10.79
CA PHE A 28 33.62 -18.93 9.63
C PHE A 28 34.14 -19.98 8.65
N CYS A 29 33.20 -20.62 7.95
CA CYS A 29 33.50 -21.63 6.94
C CYS A 29 33.61 -21.01 5.55
N VAL A 30 34.59 -21.46 4.78
CA VAL A 30 34.70 -21.18 3.34
C VAL A 30 34.51 -22.51 2.60
N CYS A 31 33.44 -22.59 1.82
CA CYS A 31 33.02 -23.82 1.15
C CYS A 31 33.70 -24.02 -0.19
N TYR A 32 33.98 -25.27 -0.54
CA TYR A 32 34.47 -25.63 -1.87
C TYR A 32 33.37 -25.55 -2.93
N ASP A 33 32.14 -25.90 -2.54
CA ASP A 33 30.96 -25.88 -3.40
C ASP A 33 30.26 -24.52 -3.32
N VAL A 34 29.97 -23.91 -4.48
CA VAL A 34 29.22 -22.64 -4.58
C VAL A 34 27.73 -22.79 -4.28
N ALA A 35 27.21 -24.02 -4.28
CA ALA A 35 25.80 -24.34 -4.04
C ALA A 35 25.55 -24.91 -2.62
N ALA A 36 26.52 -24.81 -1.72
CA ALA A 36 26.41 -25.22 -0.32
C ALA A 36 25.96 -24.05 0.58
N ASP A 37 25.47 -24.38 1.77
CA ASP A 37 25.15 -23.36 2.77
C ASP A 37 26.45 -22.62 3.20
N PRO A 38 26.52 -21.28 3.14
CA PRO A 38 27.72 -20.54 3.51
C PRO A 38 28.08 -20.62 5.00
N SER A 39 27.17 -21.03 5.90
CA SER A 39 27.49 -21.17 7.32
C SER A 39 28.31 -22.43 7.63
N ASP A 40 27.95 -23.54 6.99
CA ASP A 40 28.36 -24.89 7.41
C ASP A 40 28.81 -25.79 6.25
N CYS A 41 28.76 -25.29 5.01
CA CYS A 41 29.07 -26.05 3.79
C CYS A 41 28.28 -27.35 3.63
N SER A 42 27.14 -27.45 4.33
CA SER A 42 26.22 -28.56 4.18
C SER A 42 25.60 -28.51 2.79
N PRO A 43 25.38 -29.66 2.13
CA PRO A 43 24.56 -29.68 0.93
C PRO A 43 23.19 -29.06 1.25
N VAL A 44 22.77 -28.12 0.40
CA VAL A 44 21.42 -27.56 0.47
C VAL A 44 20.47 -28.66 0.00
N THR A 45 20.07 -29.54 0.93
CA THR A 45 18.89 -30.36 0.72
C THR A 45 17.72 -29.42 0.67
N THR A 46 17.19 -29.20 -0.53
CA THR A 46 15.94 -28.48 -0.81
C THR A 46 14.76 -29.25 -0.21
N THR A 47 14.75 -29.38 1.11
CA THR A 47 13.56 -29.74 1.86
C THR A 47 12.86 -28.42 2.09
N THR A 48 11.76 -28.21 1.39
CA THR A 48 10.84 -27.08 1.57
C THR A 48 10.31 -27.06 3.01
N ILE A 49 11.09 -26.48 3.92
CA ILE A 49 10.65 -26.05 5.25
C ILE A 49 10.89 -24.54 5.30
N PRO A 50 9.85 -23.70 5.18
CA PRO A 50 10.02 -22.27 5.08
C PRO A 50 10.25 -21.70 6.48
N SER A 51 11.48 -21.71 6.95
CA SER A 51 11.84 -20.99 8.18
C SER A 51 13.25 -20.43 8.11
N ALA A 52 13.31 -19.11 8.03
CA ALA A 52 14.39 -18.26 8.53
C ALA A 52 15.74 -18.22 7.76
N CYS A 53 15.72 -17.83 6.48
CA CYS A 53 16.82 -17.05 5.89
C CYS A 53 16.26 -15.68 5.49
N LYS A 54 16.42 -14.70 6.38
CA LYS A 54 15.75 -13.40 6.36
C LYS A 54 16.77 -12.28 6.09
N GLU A 55 17.39 -12.26 4.91
CA GLU A 55 18.23 -11.10 4.57
C GLU A 55 18.11 -10.57 3.13
N THR A 56 18.00 -11.42 2.10
CA THR A 56 17.92 -10.88 0.72
C THR A 56 16.50 -10.46 0.29
N ASN A 57 15.46 -11.02 0.90
CA ASN A 57 14.05 -10.68 0.59
C ASN A 57 13.51 -9.47 1.37
N SER A 58 14.27 -8.96 2.34
CA SER A 58 13.77 -7.92 3.25
C SER A 58 13.48 -6.59 2.52
N PHE A 59 14.37 -6.16 1.63
CA PHE A 59 14.20 -4.90 0.89
C PHE A 59 12.98 -4.91 -0.04
N TRP A 60 12.81 -5.98 -0.82
CA TRP A 60 11.66 -6.14 -1.72
C TRP A 60 10.35 -6.24 -0.95
N LEU A 61 10.31 -6.98 0.15
CA LEU A 61 9.13 -7.06 1.00
C LEU A 61 8.79 -5.72 1.64
N LEU A 62 9.79 -4.98 2.13
CA LEU A 62 9.59 -3.65 2.71
C LEU A 62 9.06 -2.66 1.66
N TRP A 63 9.61 -2.69 0.44
CA TRP A 63 9.10 -1.91 -0.68
C TRP A 63 7.66 -2.26 -1.03
N MET A 64 7.31 -3.55 -1.12
CA MET A 64 5.95 -3.99 -1.41
C MET A 64 4.96 -3.55 -0.33
N VAL A 65 5.34 -3.65 0.94
CA VAL A 65 4.53 -3.18 2.07
C VAL A 65 4.33 -1.65 1.98
N LEU A 66 5.38 -0.90 1.68
CA LEU A 66 5.30 0.57 1.55
C LEU A 66 4.39 0.99 0.40
N VAL A 67 4.50 0.34 -0.76
CA VAL A 67 3.60 0.56 -1.91
C VAL A 67 2.15 0.24 -1.55
N LEU A 68 1.91 -0.87 -0.84
CA LEU A 68 0.57 -1.30 -0.45
C LEU A 68 -0.08 -0.33 0.55
N VAL A 69 0.68 0.14 1.56
CA VAL A 69 0.21 1.16 2.50
C VAL A 69 -0.06 2.48 1.77
N GLY A 70 0.83 2.89 0.87
CA GLY A 70 0.63 4.08 0.04
C GLY A 70 -0.65 4.00 -0.80
N ALA A 71 -0.86 2.89 -1.51
CA ALA A 71 -2.06 2.66 -2.32
C ALA A 71 -3.35 2.70 -1.48
N ALA A 72 -3.33 2.11 -0.28
CA ALA A 72 -4.48 2.15 0.63
C ALA A 72 -4.83 3.57 1.08
N LEU A 73 -3.81 4.39 1.44
CA LEU A 73 -4.02 5.79 1.80
C LEU A 73 -4.55 6.61 0.63
N PHE A 74 -3.99 6.43 -0.57
CA PHE A 74 -4.48 7.10 -1.78
C PHE A 74 -5.93 6.72 -2.12
N ALA A 75 -6.28 5.43 -2.00
CA ALA A 75 -7.65 4.97 -2.23
C ALA A 75 -8.63 5.59 -1.23
N LEU A 76 -8.26 5.69 0.05
CA LEU A 76 -9.09 6.35 1.07
C LEU A 76 -9.29 7.83 0.76
N LEU A 77 -8.22 8.56 0.43
CA LEU A 77 -8.31 9.97 0.04
C LEU A 77 -9.18 10.16 -1.20
N TYR A 78 -9.03 9.29 -2.20
CA TYR A 78 -9.85 9.31 -3.41
C TYR A 78 -11.33 9.08 -3.10
N VAL A 79 -11.66 8.12 -2.23
CA VAL A 79 -13.04 7.85 -1.82
C VAL A 79 -13.62 9.04 -1.04
N VAL A 80 -12.85 9.65 -0.14
CA VAL A 80 -13.30 10.84 0.62
C VAL A 80 -13.53 12.01 -0.32
N ALA A 81 -12.59 12.31 -1.23
CA ALA A 81 -12.73 13.35 -2.22
C ALA A 81 -13.93 13.09 -3.15
N TRP A 82 -14.12 11.85 -3.60
CA TRP A 82 -15.26 11.47 -4.42
C TRP A 82 -16.59 11.63 -3.68
N ARG A 83 -16.65 11.24 -2.41
CA ARG A 83 -17.83 11.46 -1.56
C ARG A 83 -18.09 12.93 -1.32
N ALA A 84 -17.06 13.72 -1.06
CA ALA A 84 -17.18 15.16 -0.92
C ALA A 84 -17.72 15.76 -2.23
N VAL A 85 -17.11 15.50 -3.38
CA VAL A 85 -17.61 15.99 -4.68
C VAL A 85 -19.04 15.53 -4.94
N ARG A 86 -19.38 14.28 -4.62
CA ARG A 86 -20.74 13.76 -4.79
C ARG A 86 -21.74 14.44 -3.85
N TYR A 87 -21.33 14.70 -2.61
CA TYR A 87 -22.11 15.44 -1.62
C TYR A 87 -22.33 16.87 -2.08
N TRP A 88 -21.28 17.56 -2.52
CA TRP A 88 -21.34 18.92 -3.03
C TRP A 88 -22.19 19.01 -4.30
N ARG A 89 -22.07 18.04 -5.22
CA ARG A 89 -22.97 17.96 -6.38
C ARG A 89 -24.42 17.81 -5.92
N ARG A 90 -24.72 16.88 -5.01
CA ARG A 90 -26.08 16.69 -4.47
C ARG A 90 -26.62 17.93 -3.77
N HIS A 91 -25.83 18.60 -2.95
CA HIS A 91 -26.24 19.84 -2.27
C HIS A 91 -26.41 21.00 -3.23
N ARG A 92 -25.56 21.11 -4.26
CA ARG A 92 -25.73 22.13 -5.31
C ARG A 92 -27.05 21.92 -6.07
N PHE A 93 -27.45 20.69 -6.34
CA PHE A 93 -28.77 20.40 -6.91
C PHE A 93 -29.92 20.64 -5.92
N ALA A 94 -29.71 20.44 -4.62
CA ALA A 94 -30.73 20.68 -3.61
C ALA A 94 -30.99 22.18 -3.39
N ILE A 95 -29.94 23.02 -3.37
CA ILE A 95 -30.06 24.47 -3.21
C ILE A 95 -30.79 25.09 -4.41
N VAL A 96 -30.48 24.66 -5.63
CA VAL A 96 -31.15 25.16 -6.86
C VAL A 96 -32.67 24.89 -6.84
N ARG A 97 -33.13 23.78 -6.23
CA ARG A 97 -34.58 23.52 -6.11
C ARG A 97 -35.28 24.42 -5.10
N VAL A 98 -34.59 24.89 -4.06
CA VAL A 98 -35.17 25.82 -3.08
C VAL A 98 -35.38 27.19 -3.72
N ASP A 99 -34.43 27.65 -4.55
CA ASP A 99 -34.55 28.94 -5.24
C ASP A 99 -35.68 28.97 -6.30
N GLU A 100 -36.01 27.84 -6.94
CA GLU A 100 -37.13 27.78 -7.91
C GLU A 100 -38.51 27.85 -7.23
N GLU A 101 -38.68 27.31 -6.02
CA GLU A 101 -39.95 27.43 -5.28
C GLU A 101 -40.17 28.83 -4.68
N GLU A 102 -39.09 29.55 -4.37
CA GLU A 102 -39.19 30.89 -3.78
C GLU A 102 -39.41 31.98 -4.85
N CYS A 103 -38.88 31.79 -6.07
CA CYS A 103 -39.13 32.71 -7.20
C CYS A 103 -40.53 32.56 -7.80
N SER A 104 -41.14 31.38 -7.72
CA SER A 104 -42.52 31.13 -8.21
C SER A 104 -43.61 31.64 -7.25
N ARG A 105 -43.28 31.94 -5.99
CA ARG A 105 -44.22 32.53 -5.02
C ARG A 105 -44.33 34.06 -5.15
N ALA A 106 -43.41 34.70 -5.86
CA ALA A 106 -43.34 36.14 -6.05
C ALA A 106 -44.07 36.63 -7.32
N VAL A 107 -45.05 35.87 -7.85
CA VAL A 107 -45.94 36.38 -8.91
C VAL A 107 -47.00 37.27 -8.27
N PRO A 108 -46.98 38.61 -8.48
CA PRO A 108 -48.04 39.48 -8.01
C PRO A 108 -49.33 39.09 -8.73
N LYS A 109 -50.42 38.85 -7.97
CA LYS A 109 -51.74 38.66 -8.58
C LYS A 109 -52.07 39.89 -9.42
N ALA A 110 -52.33 39.68 -10.71
CA ALA A 110 -52.84 40.72 -11.59
C ALA A 110 -54.17 41.26 -11.03
N PRO A 111 -54.42 42.58 -11.09
CA PRO A 111 -55.70 43.15 -10.69
C PRO A 111 -56.84 42.58 -11.56
N PRO A 112 -58.03 42.34 -10.99
CA PRO A 112 -59.18 41.93 -11.78
C PRO A 112 -59.55 43.04 -12.77
N LEU A 113 -59.62 42.67 -14.05
CA LEU A 113 -60.18 43.52 -15.10
C LEU A 113 -61.68 43.67 -14.85
N GLU A 114 -62.11 44.90 -14.60
CA GLU A 114 -63.53 45.26 -14.57
C GLU A 114 -64.11 45.11 -16.00
N PRO A 115 -65.28 44.48 -16.16
CA PRO A 115 -65.94 44.41 -17.45
C PRO A 115 -66.51 45.78 -17.82
N GLU A 116 -65.93 46.41 -18.85
CA GLU A 116 -66.48 47.61 -19.47
C GLU A 116 -67.79 47.23 -20.18
N GLU A 117 -68.87 47.84 -19.71
CA GLU A 117 -70.24 47.63 -20.20
C GLU A 117 -70.36 48.04 -21.67
N VAL A 118 -70.88 47.12 -22.48
CA VAL A 118 -71.28 47.39 -23.87
C VAL A 118 -72.51 48.30 -23.84
N ALA A 119 -72.33 49.57 -24.18
CA ALA A 119 -73.43 50.47 -24.52
C ALA A 119 -73.85 50.22 -25.98
N VAL A 120 -75.09 49.73 -26.13
CA VAL A 120 -75.83 49.65 -27.39
C VAL A 120 -76.73 50.89 -27.48
N ASP A 121 -76.51 51.73 -28.48
CA ASP A 121 -77.56 52.38 -29.31
C ASP A 121 -76.93 53.05 -30.54
#